data_AF-A0A3D2R2G3-F1
#
_entry.id   AF-A0A3D2R2G3-F1
#
_cell.length_a   1.000
_cell.length_b   1.000
_cell.length_c   1.000
_cell.angle_alpha   90.00
_cell.angle_beta   90.00
_cell.angle_gamma   90.00
#
_symmetry.space_group_name_H-M   'P 1'
#
loop_
_entity.id
_entity.type
_entity.pdbx_description
1 polymer ?
#
loop_
_entity_poly.entity_id
_entity_poly.type
_entity_poly.pdbx_seq_one_letter_code
_entity_poly.pdbx_strand_id
1 'polypeptide(L)'
;MQDRMFTCSSWKVLSKINEIFFSLFITIFIILIASIVLYLAEGKAQPEAFGSIIRSFWWSTITLTTIGYGDVYPITILGKIATTIIAIAGIGIVALPAGIIAGSFSEIVNKKKR
;
A
#
# COMPACT_ATOMS: atom_id res chain seq x y z
N MET A 1 26.08 5.77 27.47
CA MET A 1 26.46 5.29 26.11
C MET A 1 25.27 4.67 25.38
N GLN A 2 24.38 3.92 26.06
CA GLN A 2 23.13 3.39 25.50
C GLN A 2 22.23 4.48 24.86
N ASP A 3 22.15 5.66 25.48
CA ASP A 3 21.26 6.76 25.03
C ASP A 3 21.68 7.38 23.69
N ARG A 4 22.98 7.40 23.39
CA ARG A 4 23.51 7.90 22.10
C ARG A 4 23.23 6.95 20.93
N MET A 5 23.00 5.67 21.22
CA MET A 5 22.69 4.67 20.20
C MET A 5 21.20 4.72 19.82
N PHE A 6 20.30 4.96 20.78
CA PHE A 6 18.88 5.19 20.51
C PHE A 6 18.63 6.49 19.75
N THR A 7 19.31 7.58 20.10
CA THR A 7 19.15 8.86 19.37
C THR A 7 19.61 8.77 17.93
N CYS A 8 20.72 8.09 17.63
CA CYS A 8 21.22 7.96 16.26
C CYS A 8 20.31 7.06 15.38
N SER A 9 19.75 6.00 15.94
CA SER A 9 18.79 5.12 15.26
C SER A 9 17.48 5.85 14.93
N SER A 10 16.91 6.56 15.92
CA SER A 10 15.66 7.30 15.73
C SER A 10 15.81 8.46 14.75
N TRP A 11 16.96 9.17 14.75
CA TRP A 11 17.25 10.26 13.81
C TRP A 11 17.38 9.80 12.35
N LYS A 12 17.89 8.59 12.10
CA LYS A 12 17.99 8.04 10.74
C LYS A 12 16.64 7.65 10.15
N VAL A 13 15.74 7.11 10.96
CA VAL A 13 14.36 6.83 10.50
C VAL A 13 13.62 8.14 10.26
N LEU A 14 13.81 9.13 11.14
CA LEU A 14 13.24 10.48 10.98
C LEU A 14 13.75 11.20 9.72
N SER A 15 15.00 10.97 9.29
CA SER A 15 15.51 11.57 8.05
C SER A 15 14.89 10.97 6.78
N LYS A 16 14.32 9.76 6.88
CA LYS A 16 13.61 9.07 5.80
C LYS A 16 12.10 9.30 5.79
N ILE A 17 11.60 10.16 6.69
CA ILE A 17 10.18 10.43 6.82
C ILE A 17 9.55 10.95 5.52
N ASN A 18 10.26 11.77 4.76
CA ASN A 18 9.79 12.29 3.46
C ASN A 18 9.60 11.18 2.42
N GLU A 19 10.50 10.19 2.39
CA GLU A 19 10.41 9.04 1.48
C GLU A 19 9.22 8.14 1.86
N ILE A 20 9.01 7.93 3.17
CA ILE A 20 7.87 7.17 3.68
C ILE A 20 6.56 7.91 3.38
N PHE A 21 6.47 9.21 3.64
CA PHE A 21 5.30 10.03 3.31
C PHE A 21 4.98 9.97 1.81
N PHE A 22 5.99 10.08 0.94
CA PHE A 22 5.80 9.96 -0.50
C PHE A 22 5.27 8.58 -0.90
N SER A 23 5.82 7.51 -0.30
CA SER A 23 5.35 6.13 -0.53
C SER A 23 3.90 5.91 -0.06
N LEU A 24 3.50 6.52 1.05
CA LEU A 24 2.12 6.46 1.54
C LEU A 24 1.18 7.27 0.65
N PHE A 25 1.62 8.45 0.20
CA PHE A 25 0.84 9.30 -0.69
C PHE A 25 0.55 8.60 -2.02
N ILE A 26 1.55 7.99 -2.65
CA ILE A 26 1.35 7.23 -3.89
C ILE A 26 0.45 6.00 -3.68
N THR A 27 0.53 5.35 -2.51
CA THR A 27 -0.36 4.24 -2.13
C THR A 27 -1.82 4.70 -2.12
N ILE A 28 -2.12 5.78 -1.39
CA ILE A 28 -3.47 6.33 -1.28
C ILE A 28 -3.99 6.75 -2.66
N PHE A 29 -3.14 7.38 -3.47
CA PHE A 29 -3.49 7.79 -4.83
C PHE A 29 -3.88 6.60 -5.72
N ILE A 30 -3.13 5.49 -5.65
CA ILE A 30 -3.44 4.28 -6.42
C ILE A 30 -4.72 3.60 -5.92
N ILE A 31 -4.97 3.58 -4.61
CA ILE A 31 -6.24 3.10 -4.05
C ILE A 31 -7.40 3.91 -4.60
N LEU A 32 -7.31 5.24 -4.67
CA LEU A 32 -8.37 6.09 -5.21
C LEU A 32 -8.65 5.79 -6.69
N ILE A 33 -7.61 5.64 -7.50
CA ILE A 33 -7.76 5.25 -8.92
C ILE A 33 -8.44 3.89 -9.03
N ALA A 34 -7.97 2.89 -8.27
CA ALA A 34 -8.56 1.55 -8.23
C ALA A 34 -10.05 1.60 -7.86
N SER A 35 -10.41 2.44 -6.89
CA SER A 35 -11.79 2.63 -6.43
C SER A 35 -12.69 3.16 -7.53
N ILE A 36 -12.23 4.14 -8.29
CA ILE A 36 -12.99 4.72 -9.40
C ILE A 36 -13.14 3.70 -10.53
N VAL A 37 -12.06 3.00 -10.89
CA VAL A 37 -12.09 1.97 -11.95
C VAL A 37 -13.06 0.85 -11.59
N LEU A 38 -13.04 0.37 -10.35
CA LEU A 38 -13.93 -0.70 -9.89
C LEU A 38 -15.37 -0.22 -9.76
N TYR A 39 -15.62 0.99 -9.28
CA TYR A 39 -16.96 1.57 -9.29
C TYR A 39 -17.53 1.62 -10.72
N LEU A 40 -16.73 2.01 -11.72
CA LEU A 40 -17.16 2.06 -13.11
C LEU A 40 -17.37 0.68 -13.73
N ALA A 41 -16.50 -0.30 -13.40
CA ALA A 41 -16.57 -1.65 -13.95
C ALA A 41 -17.65 -2.51 -13.28
N GLU A 42 -17.75 -2.46 -11.96
CA GLU A 42 -18.59 -3.35 -11.14
C GLU A 42 -19.85 -2.67 -10.59
N GLY A 43 -19.91 -1.34 -10.53
CA GLY A 43 -21.01 -0.63 -9.85
C GLY A 43 -22.40 -0.93 -10.40
N LYS A 44 -22.51 -1.27 -11.69
CA LYS A 44 -23.77 -1.72 -12.32
C LYS A 44 -24.07 -3.21 -12.07
N ALA A 45 -23.04 -4.04 -12.00
CA ALA A 45 -23.17 -5.49 -11.84
C ALA A 45 -23.41 -5.88 -10.37
N GLN A 46 -22.84 -5.12 -9.45
CA GLN A 46 -22.87 -5.37 -8.00
C GLN A 46 -23.12 -4.06 -7.24
N PRO A 47 -24.33 -3.49 -7.28
CA PRO A 47 -24.62 -2.20 -6.65
C PRO A 47 -24.49 -2.23 -5.12
N GLU A 48 -24.73 -3.36 -4.46
CA GLU A 48 -24.58 -3.45 -2.99
C GLU A 48 -23.11 -3.41 -2.55
N ALA A 49 -22.21 -3.94 -3.38
CA ALA A 49 -20.80 -4.10 -3.08
C ALA A 49 -19.93 -2.98 -3.66
N PHE A 50 -20.17 -2.59 -4.91
CA PHE A 50 -19.41 -1.59 -5.65
C PHE A 50 -20.23 -0.37 -6.09
N GLY A 51 -21.50 -0.23 -5.64
CA GLY A 51 -22.38 0.86 -6.07
C GLY A 51 -22.04 2.24 -5.50
N SER A 52 -20.95 2.39 -4.75
CA SER A 52 -20.41 3.70 -4.39
C SER A 52 -18.89 3.69 -4.41
N ILE A 53 -18.29 4.86 -4.66
CA ILE A 53 -16.83 5.03 -4.67
C ILE A 53 -16.25 4.67 -3.30
N ILE A 54 -16.93 5.00 -2.20
CA ILE A 54 -16.46 4.70 -0.84
C ILE A 54 -16.44 3.19 -0.56
N ARG A 55 -17.43 2.43 -1.05
CA ARG A 55 -17.43 0.96 -0.94
C ARG A 55 -16.30 0.34 -1.78
N SER A 56 -16.12 0.85 -2.99
CA SER A 56 -15.02 0.44 -3.88
C SER A 56 -13.65 0.80 -3.30
N PHE A 57 -13.57 1.89 -2.52
CA PHE A 57 -12.37 2.31 -1.79
C PHE A 57 -12.00 1.38 -0.65
N TRP A 58 -12.98 0.98 0.16
CA TRP A 58 -12.78 -0.05 1.16
C TRP A 58 -12.22 -1.33 0.52
N TRP A 59 -12.88 -1.80 -0.54
CA TRP A 59 -12.47 -3.01 -1.24
C TRP A 59 -11.06 -2.90 -1.87
N SER A 60 -10.77 -1.77 -2.50
CA SER A 60 -9.45 -1.50 -3.08
C SER A 60 -8.36 -1.47 -2.01
N THR A 61 -8.66 -0.91 -0.83
CA THR A 61 -7.73 -0.85 0.30
C THR A 61 -7.38 -2.24 0.79
N ILE A 62 -8.38 -3.07 1.13
CA ILE A 62 -8.13 -4.42 1.65
C ILE A 62 -7.44 -5.33 0.63
N THR A 63 -7.67 -5.12 -0.66
CA THR A 63 -7.04 -5.89 -1.73
C THR A 63 -5.60 -5.47 -1.93
N LEU A 64 -5.34 -4.15 -1.98
CA LEU A 64 -4.00 -3.61 -2.20
C LEU A 64 -3.07 -3.86 -1.00
N THR A 65 -3.61 -3.85 0.21
CA THR A 65 -2.87 -4.23 1.44
C THR A 65 -2.78 -5.73 1.67
N THR A 66 -3.25 -6.55 0.72
CA THR A 66 -3.22 -8.02 0.78
C THR A 66 -4.01 -8.65 1.94
N ILE A 67 -4.97 -7.92 2.55
CA ILE A 67 -5.89 -8.47 3.56
C ILE A 67 -6.89 -9.42 2.90
N GLY A 68 -7.58 -8.96 1.85
CA GLY A 68 -8.44 -9.77 0.99
C GLY A 68 -9.42 -10.70 1.72
N TYR A 69 -10.41 -10.16 2.44
CA TYR A 69 -11.39 -10.96 3.20
C TYR A 69 -12.14 -12.01 2.35
N GLY A 70 -12.31 -11.77 1.05
CA GLY A 70 -12.94 -12.71 0.12
C GLY A 70 -14.47 -12.74 0.18
N ASP A 71 -15.09 -11.79 0.88
CA ASP A 71 -16.53 -11.58 0.99
C ASP A 71 -17.14 -11.03 -0.30
N VAL A 72 -16.41 -10.14 -0.96
CA VAL A 72 -16.80 -9.48 -2.21
C VAL A 72 -15.65 -9.58 -3.20
N TYR A 73 -15.95 -9.77 -4.48
CA TYR A 73 -14.95 -9.76 -5.54
C TYR A 73 -15.57 -9.31 -6.88
N PRO A 74 -14.77 -8.71 -7.79
CA PRO A 74 -15.25 -8.31 -9.10
C PRO A 74 -15.68 -9.52 -9.93
N ILE A 75 -16.89 -9.45 -10.48
CA ILE A 75 -17.45 -10.53 -11.30
C ILE A 75 -17.33 -10.25 -12.79
N THR A 76 -17.20 -8.98 -13.18
CA THR A 76 -17.07 -8.57 -14.58
C THR A 76 -15.67 -8.86 -15.12
N ILE A 77 -15.59 -9.10 -16.42
CA ILE A 77 -14.32 -9.34 -17.11
C ILE A 77 -13.39 -8.13 -16.94
N LEU A 78 -13.93 -6.92 -17.09
CA LEU A 78 -13.18 -5.68 -16.93
C LEU A 78 -12.68 -5.50 -15.49
N GLY A 79 -13.53 -5.76 -14.49
CA GLY A 79 -13.17 -5.70 -13.08
C GLY A 79 -12.09 -6.70 -12.69
N LYS A 80 -12.13 -7.92 -13.24
CA LYS A 80 -11.09 -8.94 -13.02
C LYS A 80 -9.74 -8.54 -13.62
N ILE A 81 -9.73 -8.01 -14.84
CA ILE A 81 -8.50 -7.53 -15.48
C ILE A 81 -7.92 -6.35 -14.69
N ALA A 82 -8.75 -5.34 -14.37
CA ALA A 82 -8.33 -4.18 -13.59
C ALA A 82 -7.75 -4.60 -12.22
N THR A 83 -8.45 -5.49 -11.53
CA THR A 83 -8.01 -6.01 -10.21
C THR A 83 -6.69 -6.75 -10.29
N THR A 84 -6.47 -7.55 -11.33
CA THR A 84 -5.20 -8.26 -11.52
C THR A 84 -4.03 -7.27 -11.63
N ILE A 85 -4.21 -6.21 -12.42
CA ILE A 85 -3.20 -5.14 -12.57
C ILE A 85 -2.98 -4.41 -11.24
N ILE A 86 -4.05 -4.06 -10.53
CA ILE A 86 -3.98 -3.39 -9.23
C ILE A 86 -3.30 -4.26 -8.17
N ALA A 87 -3.57 -5.56 -8.14
CA ALA A 87 -2.96 -6.50 -7.20
C ALA A 87 -1.45 -6.60 -7.41
N ILE A 88 -1.00 -6.70 -8.67
CA ILE A 88 0.43 -6.69 -9.01
C ILE A 88 1.09 -5.37 -8.59
N ALA A 89 0.43 -4.23 -8.85
CA ALA A 89 0.92 -2.92 -8.43
C ALA A 89 1.00 -2.81 -6.89
N GLY A 90 0.03 -3.36 -6.17
CA GLY A 90 -0.04 -3.35 -4.70
C GLY A 90 1.18 -3.98 -4.03
N ILE A 91 1.63 -5.13 -4.52
CA ILE A 91 2.83 -5.82 -4.02
C ILE A 91 4.05 -4.91 -4.12
N GLY A 92 4.22 -4.21 -5.26
CA GLY A 92 5.34 -3.29 -5.47
C GLY A 92 5.30 -2.07 -4.53
N ILE A 93 4.11 -1.54 -4.26
CA ILE A 93 3.93 -0.35 -3.42
C ILE A 93 4.20 -0.65 -1.95
N VAL A 94 3.68 -1.77 -1.43
CA VAL A 94 3.89 -2.19 -0.03
C VAL A 94 5.36 -2.52 0.24
N ALA A 95 6.10 -2.96 -0.79
CA ALA A 95 7.54 -3.22 -0.69
C ALA A 95 8.38 -1.95 -0.45
N LEU A 96 7.92 -0.77 -0.87
CA LEU A 96 8.67 0.49 -0.74
C LEU A 96 8.91 0.92 0.72
N PRO A 97 7.89 1.12 1.58
CA PRO A 97 8.11 1.52 2.97
C PRO A 97 8.87 0.44 3.75
N ALA A 98 8.58 -0.83 3.51
CA ALA A 98 9.31 -1.95 4.11
C ALA A 98 10.80 -1.92 3.73
N GLY A 99 11.10 -1.68 2.44
CA GLY A 99 12.46 -1.55 1.92
C GLY A 99 13.23 -0.36 2.51
N ILE A 100 12.60 0.80 2.65
CA ILE A 100 13.21 2.00 3.26
C ILE A 100 13.61 1.71 4.72
N ILE A 101 12.72 1.05 5.47
CA ILE A 101 12.99 0.68 6.86
C ILE A 101 14.11 -0.36 6.94
N ALA A 102 14.03 -1.43 6.14
CA ALA A 102 15.04 -2.49 6.11
C ALA A 102 16.44 -1.98 5.68
N GLY A 103 16.50 -1.07 4.71
CA GLY A 103 17.74 -0.41 4.30
C GLY A 103 18.35 0.42 5.44
N SER A 104 17.50 1.17 6.16
CA SER A 104 17.93 1.95 7.33
C SER A 104 18.52 1.07 8.44
N PHE A 105 17.89 -0.07 8.72
CA PHE A 105 18.40 -1.05 9.69
C PHE A 105 19.72 -1.70 9.22
N SER A 106 19.80 -2.11 7.95
CA SER A 106 20.99 -2.76 7.39
C SER A 106 22.23 -1.86 7.48
N GLU A 107 22.06 -0.56 7.25
CA GLU A 107 23.15 0.41 7.38
C GLU A 107 23.64 0.57 8.83
N ILE A 108 22.71 0.55 9.82
CA ILE A 108 23.05 0.59 11.25
C ILE A 108 23.84 -0.66 11.66
N VAL A 109 23.40 -1.84 11.20
CA VAL A 109 24.08 -3.12 11.50
C VAL A 109 25.47 -3.17 10.90
N ASN A 110 25.64 -2.75 9.64
CA ASN A 110 26.95 -2.72 8.98
C ASN A 110 27.92 -1.73 9.64
N LYS A 111 27.42 -0.59 10.15
CA LYS A 111 28.25 0.40 10.85
C LYS A 111 28.73 -0.06 12.24
N LYS A 112 28.08 -1.07 12.84
CA LYS A 112 28.49 -1.69 14.12
C LYS A 112 29.52 -2.81 13.94
N LYS A 113 29.64 -3.36 12.72
CA LYS A 113 30.64 -4.39 12.36
C LYS A 113 31.99 -3.82 11.92
N ARG A 114 32.03 -2.53 11.54
CA ARG A 114 33.26 -1.76 11.37
C ARG A 114 33.60 -1.05 12.66
#